data_AF-A0A0B4FIA6-F1
#
_entry.id   AF-A0A0B4FIA6-F1
#
_cell.length_a   1.000
_cell.length_b   1.000
_cell.length_c   1.000
_cell.angle_alpha   90.00
_cell.angle_beta   90.00
_cell.angle_gamma   90.00
#
_symmetry.space_group_name_H-M   'P 1'
#
loop_
_entity.id
_entity.type
_entity.pdbx_description
1 polymer ?
#
loop_
_entity_poly.entity_id
_entity_poly.type
_entity_poly.pdbx_seq_one_letter_code
_entity_poly.pdbx_strand_id
1 'polypeptide(L)'
;MESVLGPDYDNSNRAFLQALLAHSTLTFEEAQPVLAAIFNAAGTYESVVRPEQITEDEFKRYIEVASDAASLFDYEVRSIMHQVTKHRVYALVNTQSDPQTQLATTYSPEELAFIKRVLDGMFDKYNTPRMEVLAITEMQAIKFARPPNRRQSHLDPEDSTDTQAQLAVADKGLKHSEVEAVMRSLIEGGWFEKSRDGFYAVTPRALLELRPWLVETYNDPDAEADEWQRIKFCEACKDIVTIGRRCAQPSCTLRLHDMCQDAFWRARRSKNCPKCQKEWTGDRYIGERAVTMTEAYQKGKRRSGGRKSTLADDVIQQQGMEEDVDDEDDEEDEDDET
;
A
#
# COMPACT_ATOMS: atom_id res chain seq x y z
N MET A 1 -26.73 -23.48 12.28
CA MET A 1 -25.62 -22.50 12.30
C MET A 1 -24.65 -22.81 13.45
N GLU A 2 -25.13 -23.17 14.65
CA GLU A 2 -24.26 -23.67 15.76
C GLU A 2 -23.53 -24.99 15.43
N SER A 3 -23.98 -25.76 14.45
CA SER A 3 -23.33 -27.02 14.05
C SER A 3 -22.12 -26.85 13.12
N VAL A 4 -21.80 -25.62 12.70
CA VAL A 4 -20.70 -25.32 11.75
C VAL A 4 -19.53 -24.60 12.42
N LEU A 5 -19.80 -23.88 13.51
CA LEU A 5 -18.80 -23.14 14.27
C LEU A 5 -18.34 -23.98 15.46
N GLY A 6 -17.04 -23.91 15.80
CA GLY A 6 -16.46 -24.67 16.90
C GLY A 6 -17.14 -24.39 18.25
N PRO A 7 -17.01 -25.29 19.24
CA PRO A 7 -17.63 -25.13 20.57
C PRO A 7 -17.18 -23.86 21.31
N ASP A 8 -16.04 -23.28 20.91
CA ASP A 8 -15.46 -22.08 21.50
C ASP A 8 -16.03 -20.76 20.94
N TYR A 9 -16.92 -20.82 19.93
CA TYR A 9 -17.56 -19.63 19.34
C TYR A 9 -18.85 -19.25 20.07
N ASP A 10 -18.79 -18.21 20.90
CA ASP A 10 -19.88 -17.71 21.72
C ASP A 10 -20.28 -16.25 21.41
N ASN A 11 -21.12 -15.65 22.25
CA ASN A 11 -21.53 -14.24 22.09
C ASN A 11 -20.37 -13.25 22.29
N SER A 12 -19.36 -13.62 23.06
CA SER A 12 -18.15 -12.80 23.27
C SER A 12 -17.37 -12.68 21.96
N ASN A 13 -17.21 -13.79 21.24
CA ASN A 13 -16.58 -13.82 19.92
C ASN A 13 -17.40 -13.07 18.87
N ARG A 14 -18.74 -13.19 18.89
CA ARG A 14 -19.63 -12.39 18.02
C ARG A 14 -19.45 -10.89 18.25
N ALA A 15 -19.38 -10.46 19.51
CA ALA A 15 -19.15 -9.06 19.85
C ALA A 15 -17.76 -8.58 19.39
N PHE A 16 -16.74 -9.43 19.50
CA PHE A 16 -15.40 -9.10 19.00
C PHE A 16 -15.34 -9.00 17.48
N LEU A 17 -15.99 -9.92 16.75
CA LEU A 17 -16.11 -9.84 15.29
C LEU A 17 -16.87 -8.58 14.84
N GLN A 18 -17.92 -8.18 15.57
CA GLN A 18 -18.61 -6.91 15.33
C GLN A 18 -17.69 -5.71 15.54
N ALA A 19 -16.82 -5.75 16.56
CA ALA A 19 -15.80 -4.72 16.75
C ALA A 19 -14.81 -4.71 15.57
N LEU A 20 -14.31 -5.86 15.12
CA LEU A 20 -13.45 -5.97 13.93
C LEU A 20 -14.10 -5.46 12.64
N LEU A 21 -15.43 -5.53 12.51
CA LEU A 21 -16.16 -4.96 11.36
C LEU A 21 -16.33 -3.44 11.50
N ALA A 22 -16.57 -2.95 12.71
CA ALA A 22 -16.73 -1.52 12.98
C ALA A 22 -15.39 -0.77 12.90
N HIS A 23 -14.29 -1.44 13.26
CA HIS A 23 -12.93 -0.94 13.15
C HIS A 23 -12.32 -1.40 11.83
N SER A 24 -11.88 -0.46 10.99
CA SER A 24 -11.23 -0.81 9.73
C SER A 24 -9.92 -1.60 9.90
N THR A 25 -9.23 -1.38 11.03
CA THR A 25 -8.08 -2.16 11.50
C THR A 25 -8.05 -2.12 13.03
N LEU A 26 -7.40 -3.10 13.66
CA LEU A 26 -7.11 -3.10 15.09
C LEU A 26 -5.65 -3.47 15.37
N THR A 27 -5.03 -2.74 16.29
CA THR A 27 -3.82 -3.17 17.01
C THR A 27 -4.18 -3.96 18.27
N PHE A 28 -3.20 -4.60 18.90
CA PHE A 28 -3.42 -5.26 20.20
C PHE A 28 -3.85 -4.24 21.25
N GLU A 29 -3.16 -3.11 21.33
CA GLU A 29 -3.43 -2.03 22.28
C GLU A 29 -4.84 -1.44 22.12
N GLU A 30 -5.34 -1.32 20.88
CA GLU A 30 -6.72 -0.90 20.60
C GLU A 30 -7.75 -1.98 20.93
N ALA A 31 -7.38 -3.27 20.81
CA ALA A 31 -8.26 -4.39 21.12
C ALA A 31 -8.40 -4.64 22.64
N GLN A 32 -7.40 -4.28 23.45
CA GLN A 32 -7.43 -4.44 24.92
C GLN A 32 -8.69 -3.85 25.57
N PRO A 33 -9.08 -2.58 25.37
CA PRO A 33 -10.30 -2.03 25.97
C PRO A 33 -11.58 -2.69 25.44
N VAL A 34 -11.59 -3.11 24.18
CA VAL A 34 -12.73 -3.82 23.58
C VAL A 34 -12.92 -5.18 24.23
N LEU A 35 -11.86 -5.99 24.31
CA LEU A 35 -11.91 -7.32 24.93
C LEU A 35 -12.21 -7.24 26.42
N ALA A 36 -11.63 -6.29 27.16
CA ALA A 36 -11.96 -6.09 28.57
C ALA A 36 -13.44 -5.77 28.76
N ALA A 37 -14.03 -4.92 27.93
CA ALA A 37 -15.47 -4.62 27.98
C ALA A 37 -16.32 -5.86 27.68
N ILE A 38 -15.94 -6.64 26.67
CA ILE A 38 -16.62 -7.89 26.30
C ILE A 38 -16.57 -8.90 27.46
N PHE A 39 -15.39 -9.14 28.06
CA PHE A 39 -15.22 -10.13 29.12
C PHE A 39 -15.99 -9.74 30.39
N ASN A 40 -15.99 -8.44 30.72
CA ASN A 40 -16.77 -7.93 31.84
C ASN A 40 -18.29 -8.07 31.61
N ALA A 41 -18.76 -7.83 30.38
CA ALA A 41 -20.18 -7.99 30.04
C ALA A 41 -20.60 -9.46 29.99
N ALA A 42 -19.73 -10.36 29.53
CA ALA A 42 -19.96 -11.80 29.49
C ALA A 42 -19.83 -12.48 30.85
N GLY A 43 -19.27 -11.81 31.86
CA GLY A 43 -18.98 -12.40 33.16
C GLY A 43 -17.92 -13.51 33.09
N THR A 44 -16.98 -13.40 32.15
CA THR A 44 -15.93 -14.41 31.90
C THR A 44 -15.03 -14.60 33.12
N TYR A 45 -14.83 -13.55 33.91
CA TYR A 45 -13.99 -13.53 35.09
C TYR A 45 -14.79 -13.13 36.33
N GLU A 46 -14.42 -13.66 37.51
CA GLU A 46 -15.05 -13.33 38.80
C GLU A 46 -14.87 -11.86 39.19
N SER A 47 -13.78 -11.24 38.74
CA SER A 47 -13.45 -9.84 39.01
C SER A 47 -13.43 -9.01 37.72
N VAL A 48 -13.70 -7.71 37.84
CA VAL A 48 -13.62 -6.75 36.73
C VAL A 48 -12.22 -6.76 36.13
N VAL A 49 -12.14 -7.03 34.82
CA VAL A 49 -10.92 -7.03 34.02
C VAL A 49 -10.65 -5.62 33.51
N ARG A 50 -9.42 -5.14 33.67
CA ARG A 50 -8.92 -3.89 33.08
C ARG A 50 -8.22 -4.15 31.75
N PRO A 51 -8.17 -3.16 30.82
CA PRO A 51 -7.51 -3.33 29.53
C PRO A 51 -6.08 -3.86 29.63
N GLU A 52 -5.30 -3.39 30.61
CA GLU A 52 -3.89 -3.79 30.78
C GLU A 52 -3.71 -5.25 31.24
N GLN A 53 -4.80 -5.90 31.70
CA GLN A 53 -4.79 -7.31 32.09
C GLN A 53 -5.06 -8.24 30.91
N ILE A 54 -5.53 -7.72 29.77
CA ILE A 54 -5.72 -8.50 28.56
C ILE A 54 -4.35 -8.86 27.99
N THR A 55 -4.13 -10.14 27.76
CA THR A 55 -2.88 -10.71 27.25
C THR A 55 -2.91 -10.85 25.72
N GLU A 56 -1.73 -10.89 25.10
CA GLU A 56 -1.62 -11.16 23.66
C GLU A 56 -2.18 -12.53 23.27
N ASP A 57 -2.04 -13.53 24.13
CA ASP A 57 -2.52 -14.88 23.86
C ASP A 57 -4.06 -14.95 23.87
N GLU A 58 -4.71 -14.20 24.75
CA GLU A 58 -6.17 -14.03 24.70
C GLU A 58 -6.62 -13.34 23.42
N PHE A 59 -5.93 -12.26 23.04
CA PHE A 59 -6.24 -11.55 21.81
C PHE A 59 -6.07 -12.44 20.57
N LYS A 60 -4.95 -13.17 20.46
CA LYS A 60 -4.71 -14.10 19.33
C LYS A 60 -5.78 -15.19 19.24
N ARG A 61 -6.19 -15.76 20.38
CA ARG A 61 -7.28 -16.75 20.42
C ARG A 61 -8.59 -16.16 19.88
N TYR A 62 -8.94 -14.94 20.29
CA TYR A 62 -10.13 -14.26 19.80
C TYR A 62 -10.06 -13.93 18.30
N ILE A 63 -8.86 -13.59 17.80
CA ILE A 63 -8.62 -13.41 16.36
C ILE A 63 -8.81 -14.72 15.60
N GLU A 64 -8.25 -15.83 16.08
CA GLU A 64 -8.38 -17.16 15.46
C GLU A 64 -9.84 -17.58 15.37
N VAL A 65 -10.56 -17.54 16.50
CA VAL A 65 -11.98 -17.92 16.56
C VAL A 65 -12.86 -17.00 15.70
N ALA A 66 -12.56 -15.69 15.65
CA ALA A 66 -13.26 -14.76 14.77
C ALA A 66 -12.97 -15.01 13.29
N SER A 67 -11.72 -15.33 12.94
CA SER A 67 -11.31 -15.65 11.57
C SER A 67 -11.96 -16.93 11.07
N ASP A 68 -11.97 -17.98 11.89
CA ASP A 68 -12.64 -19.25 11.56
C ASP A 68 -14.12 -19.02 11.30
N ALA A 69 -14.78 -18.20 12.12
CA ALA A 69 -16.19 -17.88 11.92
C ALA A 69 -16.44 -17.03 10.66
N ALA A 70 -15.56 -16.08 10.38
CA ALA A 70 -15.65 -15.21 9.21
C ALA A 70 -15.39 -15.97 7.89
N SER A 71 -14.60 -17.04 7.94
CA SER A 71 -14.26 -17.86 6.75
C SER A 71 -15.49 -18.46 6.06
N LEU A 72 -16.59 -18.67 6.79
CA LEU A 72 -17.87 -19.13 6.23
C LEU A 72 -18.50 -18.13 5.25
N PHE A 73 -18.03 -16.89 5.24
CA PHE A 73 -18.50 -15.81 4.40
C PHE A 73 -17.41 -15.28 3.48
N ASP A 74 -16.38 -16.08 3.22
CA ASP A 74 -15.21 -15.68 2.43
C ASP A 74 -14.50 -14.45 3.02
N TYR A 75 -14.44 -14.36 4.35
CA TYR A 75 -13.63 -13.36 5.06
C TYR A 75 -12.56 -14.05 5.90
N GLU A 76 -11.42 -13.37 6.04
CA GLU A 76 -10.29 -13.85 6.84
C GLU A 76 -9.71 -12.69 7.64
N VAL A 77 -9.34 -12.93 8.91
CA VAL A 77 -8.59 -11.92 9.67
C VAL A 77 -7.12 -12.06 9.34
N ARG A 78 -6.57 -11.09 8.61
CA ARG A 78 -5.14 -11.04 8.27
C ARG A 78 -4.42 -10.01 9.12
N SER A 79 -3.10 -10.17 9.22
CA SER A 79 -2.25 -9.19 9.89
C SER A 79 -1.07 -8.78 9.03
N ILE A 80 -0.67 -7.52 9.15
CA ILE A 80 0.54 -6.98 8.55
C ILE A 80 1.21 -6.04 9.55
N MET A 81 2.50 -5.82 9.38
CA MET A 81 3.23 -4.84 10.17
C MET A 81 3.17 -3.47 9.51
N HIS A 82 2.76 -2.43 10.23
CA HIS A 82 2.77 -1.08 9.70
C HIS A 82 4.21 -0.64 9.42
N GLN A 83 4.49 -0.28 8.16
CA GLN A 83 5.86 -0.09 7.67
C GLN A 83 6.57 1.15 8.26
N VAL A 84 5.83 2.03 8.95
CA VAL A 84 6.36 3.24 9.62
C VAL A 84 6.33 3.06 11.14
N THR A 85 5.15 2.81 11.71
CA THR A 85 4.97 2.78 13.16
C THR A 85 5.46 1.47 13.80
N LYS A 86 5.63 0.41 12.99
CA LYS A 86 6.09 -0.92 13.42
C LYS A 86 5.15 -1.60 14.42
N HIS A 87 3.88 -1.20 14.44
CA HIS A 87 2.82 -1.93 15.14
C HIS A 87 2.19 -2.95 14.20
N ARG A 88 1.88 -4.13 14.73
CA ARG A 88 1.12 -5.14 14.01
C ARG A 88 -0.35 -4.74 14.02
N VAL A 89 -0.92 -4.69 12.83
CA VAL A 89 -2.34 -4.38 12.64
C VAL A 89 -3.05 -5.62 12.10
N TYR A 90 -4.31 -5.77 12.49
CA TYR A 90 -5.20 -6.83 12.09
C TYR A 90 -6.38 -6.22 11.34
N ALA A 91 -6.80 -6.85 10.25
CA ALA A 91 -7.92 -6.41 9.44
C ALA A 91 -8.73 -7.62 8.99
N LEU A 92 -10.05 -7.45 8.92
CA LEU A 92 -10.93 -8.44 8.29
C LEU A 92 -10.93 -8.20 6.78
N VAL A 93 -10.43 -9.16 6.02
CA VAL A 93 -10.24 -9.08 4.57
C VAL A 93 -11.21 -9.99 3.87
N ASN A 94 -11.87 -9.51 2.82
CA ASN A 94 -12.69 -10.35 1.95
C ASN A 94 -11.77 -11.13 0.99
N THR A 95 -11.92 -12.45 0.94
CA THR A 95 -11.06 -13.34 0.14
C THR A 95 -11.62 -13.64 -1.25
N GLN A 96 -12.88 -13.29 -1.53
CA GLN A 96 -13.55 -13.57 -2.81
C GLN A 96 -13.88 -12.31 -3.61
N SER A 97 -14.16 -11.19 -2.95
CA SER A 97 -14.53 -9.95 -3.64
C SER A 97 -13.30 -9.28 -4.24
N ASP A 98 -13.41 -8.87 -5.51
CA ASP A 98 -12.44 -7.96 -6.11
C ASP A 98 -12.40 -6.66 -5.27
N PRO A 99 -11.21 -6.23 -4.83
CA PRO A 99 -10.96 -4.94 -4.20
C PRO A 99 -11.69 -3.73 -4.82
N GLN A 100 -11.86 -3.72 -6.14
CA GLN A 100 -12.61 -2.67 -6.84
C GLN A 100 -14.10 -2.65 -6.46
N THR A 101 -14.68 -3.82 -6.15
CA THR A 101 -16.08 -3.97 -5.70
C THR A 101 -16.29 -3.46 -4.28
N GLN A 102 -15.29 -3.60 -3.40
CA GLN A 102 -15.40 -3.13 -2.01
C GLN A 102 -15.53 -1.61 -1.96
N LEU A 103 -14.66 -0.90 -2.67
CA LEU A 103 -14.72 0.56 -2.77
C LEU A 103 -16.02 1.01 -3.46
N ALA A 104 -16.53 0.23 -4.43
CA ALA A 104 -17.76 0.56 -5.15
C ALA A 104 -19.02 0.62 -4.29
N THR A 105 -18.99 0.06 -3.08
CA THR A 105 -20.11 0.21 -2.12
C THR A 105 -20.19 1.59 -1.48
N THR A 106 -19.08 2.33 -1.44
CA THR A 106 -18.95 3.60 -0.72
C THR A 106 -18.78 4.79 -1.67
N TYR A 107 -18.14 4.58 -2.81
CA TYR A 107 -17.78 5.64 -3.76
C TYR A 107 -18.62 5.54 -5.04
N SER A 108 -18.99 6.69 -5.58
CA SER A 108 -19.65 6.79 -6.88
C SER A 108 -18.72 6.38 -8.04
N PRO A 109 -19.25 6.08 -9.23
CA PRO A 109 -18.43 5.69 -10.39
C PRO A 109 -17.34 6.71 -10.76
N GLU A 110 -17.62 8.01 -10.71
CA GLU A 110 -16.63 9.07 -10.99
C GLU A 110 -15.52 9.12 -9.92
N GLU A 111 -15.89 8.91 -8.65
CA GLU A 111 -14.94 8.84 -7.53
C GLU A 111 -14.06 7.59 -7.63
N LEU A 112 -14.62 6.43 -8.00
CA LEU A 112 -13.86 5.20 -8.25
C LEU A 112 -12.86 5.38 -9.39
N ALA A 113 -13.30 5.99 -10.50
CA ALA A 113 -12.41 6.28 -11.62
C ALA A 113 -11.26 7.23 -11.22
N PHE A 114 -11.54 8.21 -10.35
CA PHE A 114 -10.51 9.06 -9.75
C PHE A 114 -9.56 8.29 -8.82
N ILE A 115 -10.09 7.44 -7.92
CA ILE A 115 -9.30 6.61 -7.00
C ILE A 115 -8.36 5.69 -7.79
N LYS A 116 -8.86 5.06 -8.86
CA LYS A 116 -8.01 4.24 -9.75
C LYS A 116 -6.88 5.07 -10.35
N ARG A 117 -7.17 6.26 -10.90
CA ARG A 117 -6.13 7.15 -11.45
C ARG A 117 -5.10 7.59 -10.41
N VAL A 118 -5.51 7.75 -9.15
CA VAL A 118 -4.59 8.03 -8.04
C VAL A 118 -3.69 6.83 -7.75
N LEU A 119 -4.25 5.61 -7.72
CA LEU A 119 -3.49 4.37 -7.56
C LEU A 119 -2.53 4.15 -8.74
N ASP A 120 -2.96 4.38 -9.98
CA ASP A 120 -2.11 4.37 -11.18
C ASP A 120 -0.98 5.41 -11.03
N GLY A 121 -1.29 6.58 -10.47
CA GLY A 121 -0.30 7.57 -10.08
C GLY A 121 0.77 7.02 -9.13
N MET A 122 0.35 6.38 -8.03
CA MET A 122 1.25 5.84 -7.01
C MET A 122 2.09 4.65 -7.51
N PHE A 123 1.43 3.68 -8.15
CA PHE A 123 2.02 2.36 -8.43
C PHE A 123 2.59 2.24 -9.82
N ASP A 124 2.21 3.08 -10.78
CA ASP A 124 2.74 3.08 -12.14
C ASP A 124 3.54 4.35 -12.40
N LYS A 125 2.88 5.52 -12.49
CA LYS A 125 3.52 6.77 -12.93
C LYS A 125 4.70 7.24 -12.07
N TYR A 126 4.62 7.14 -10.74
CA TYR A 126 5.67 7.58 -9.82
C TYR A 126 6.45 6.41 -9.20
N ASN A 127 6.44 5.26 -9.86
CA ASN A 127 7.16 4.07 -9.46
C ASN A 127 7.99 3.58 -10.65
N THR A 128 9.21 4.10 -10.78
CA THR A 128 10.15 3.74 -11.84
C THR A 128 11.33 2.93 -11.27
N PRO A 129 12.13 2.25 -12.11
CA PRO A 129 13.33 1.55 -11.67
C PRO A 129 14.32 2.41 -10.89
N ARG A 130 14.43 3.72 -11.22
CA ARG A 130 15.30 4.64 -10.48
C ARG A 130 14.59 5.33 -9.32
N MET A 131 13.27 5.44 -9.34
CA MET A 131 12.53 6.14 -8.27
C MET A 131 11.23 5.44 -7.88
N GLU A 132 11.26 4.69 -6.78
CA GLU A 132 10.09 3.98 -6.23
C GLU A 132 9.38 4.83 -5.18
N VAL A 133 8.63 5.85 -5.61
CA VAL A 133 8.00 6.81 -4.69
C VAL A 133 6.77 6.21 -4.00
N LEU A 134 5.95 5.43 -4.72
CA LEU A 134 4.79 4.69 -4.17
C LEU A 134 3.85 5.53 -3.28
N ALA A 135 3.82 6.84 -3.54
CA ALA A 135 3.10 7.84 -2.77
C ALA A 135 2.93 9.09 -3.64
N ILE A 136 1.91 9.91 -3.34
CA ILE A 136 1.65 11.15 -4.08
C ILE A 136 1.40 12.34 -3.17
N THR A 137 1.69 13.53 -3.63
CA THR A 137 1.28 14.77 -2.95
C THR A 137 -0.15 15.16 -3.31
N GLU A 138 -0.72 16.10 -2.55
CA GLU A 138 -2.03 16.69 -2.84
C GLU A 138 -2.11 17.29 -4.25
N MET A 139 -1.07 18.02 -4.67
CA MET A 139 -1.01 18.61 -6.02
C MET A 139 -0.95 17.55 -7.12
N GLN A 140 -0.28 16.42 -6.86
CA GLN A 140 -0.28 15.29 -7.78
C GLN A 140 -1.65 14.62 -7.85
N ALA A 141 -2.35 14.45 -6.73
CA ALA A 141 -3.72 13.96 -6.71
C ALA A 141 -4.66 14.84 -7.55
N ILE A 142 -4.55 16.16 -7.43
CA ILE A 142 -5.33 17.13 -8.22
C ILE A 142 -5.06 16.98 -9.73
N LYS A 143 -3.83 16.65 -10.14
CA LYS A 143 -3.52 16.41 -11.57
C LYS A 143 -4.25 15.18 -12.12
N PHE A 144 -4.60 14.23 -11.26
CA PHE A 144 -5.41 13.06 -11.62
C PHE A 144 -6.90 13.31 -11.53
N ALA A 145 -7.38 14.54 -11.29
CA ALA A 145 -8.81 14.84 -11.16
C ALA A 145 -9.62 14.50 -12.42
N ARG A 146 -9.01 14.59 -13.61
CA ARG A 146 -9.65 14.32 -14.91
C ARG A 146 -8.93 13.23 -15.70
N PRO A 147 -9.65 12.47 -16.55
CA PRO A 147 -9.01 11.50 -17.41
C PRO A 147 -8.05 12.20 -18.38
N PRO A 148 -6.94 11.54 -18.77
CA PRO A 148 -6.03 12.07 -19.77
C PRO A 148 -6.77 12.29 -21.10
N ASN A 149 -6.47 13.39 -21.81
CA ASN A 149 -7.08 13.67 -23.10
C ASN A 149 -6.68 12.58 -24.11
N ARG A 150 -7.66 11.81 -24.60
CA ARG A 150 -7.54 10.66 -25.52
C ARG A 150 -6.95 10.98 -26.91
N ARG A 151 -6.31 12.14 -27.12
CA ARG A 151 -5.82 12.61 -28.43
C ARG A 151 -4.39 12.17 -28.78
N GLN A 152 -3.71 11.40 -27.92
CA GLN A 152 -2.31 11.03 -28.14
C GLN A 152 -1.93 9.55 -27.92
N SER A 153 -2.85 8.67 -27.56
CA SER A 153 -2.52 7.23 -27.45
C SER A 153 -2.99 6.47 -28.70
N HIS A 154 -2.05 6.24 -29.64
CA HIS A 154 -2.15 5.14 -30.59
C HIS A 154 -1.89 3.83 -29.81
N LEU A 155 -2.94 3.22 -29.28
CA LEU A 155 -2.88 1.87 -28.70
C LEU A 155 -4.09 1.08 -29.18
N ASP A 156 -3.83 -0.09 -29.75
CA ASP A 156 -4.79 -1.01 -30.34
C ASP A 156 -5.80 -1.54 -29.30
N PRO A 157 -7.09 -1.71 -29.67
CA PRO A 157 -8.18 -1.91 -28.71
C PRO A 157 -8.52 -3.39 -28.46
N GLU A 158 -7.54 -4.29 -28.35
CA GLU A 158 -7.84 -5.73 -28.24
C GLU A 158 -7.85 -6.33 -26.81
N ASP A 159 -7.48 -5.58 -25.77
CA ASP A 159 -7.39 -6.16 -24.40
C ASP A 159 -8.23 -5.44 -23.32
N SER A 160 -9.34 -4.80 -23.71
CA SER A 160 -10.28 -4.21 -22.75
C SER A 160 -11.36 -5.22 -22.36
N THR A 161 -11.24 -5.82 -21.18
CA THR A 161 -12.30 -6.64 -20.57
C THR A 161 -13.62 -5.85 -20.46
N ASP A 162 -14.75 -6.52 -20.76
CA ASP A 162 -16.10 -5.93 -20.93
C ASP A 162 -16.61 -5.07 -19.75
N THR A 163 -15.99 -5.16 -18.58
CA THR A 163 -16.35 -4.38 -17.38
C THR A 163 -15.77 -2.95 -17.41
N GLN A 164 -14.65 -2.71 -18.11
CA GLN A 164 -14.02 -1.38 -18.18
C GLN A 164 -14.70 -0.45 -19.19
N ALA A 165 -15.37 -1.00 -20.21
CA ALA A 165 -16.06 -0.22 -21.24
C ALA A 165 -17.33 0.49 -20.71
N GLN A 166 -17.96 -0.02 -19.65
CA GLN A 166 -19.22 0.54 -19.13
C GLN A 166 -19.02 1.78 -18.23
N LEU A 167 -17.84 1.96 -17.62
CA LEU A 167 -17.50 3.16 -16.83
C LEU A 167 -17.03 4.35 -17.70
N ALA A 168 -16.68 4.10 -18.96
CA ALA A 168 -16.18 5.13 -19.88
C ALA A 168 -17.27 6.06 -20.44
N VAL A 169 -18.54 5.81 -20.15
CA VAL A 169 -19.65 6.64 -20.64
C VAL A 169 -19.85 7.84 -19.71
N ALA A 170 -18.97 8.84 -19.92
CA ALA A 170 -18.93 10.19 -19.36
C ALA A 170 -18.25 10.41 -17.99
N ASP A 171 -17.08 9.82 -17.74
CA ASP A 171 -16.15 10.32 -16.70
C ASP A 171 -15.68 11.74 -17.06
N LYS A 172 -16.32 12.76 -16.48
CA LYS A 172 -15.95 14.17 -16.66
C LYS A 172 -14.80 14.59 -15.73
N GLY A 173 -14.40 13.69 -14.83
CA GLY A 173 -13.51 13.95 -13.71
C GLY A 173 -14.12 14.84 -12.63
N LEU A 174 -13.39 14.93 -11.54
CA LEU A 174 -13.77 15.67 -10.34
C LEU A 174 -13.27 17.12 -10.40
N LYS A 175 -13.96 18.02 -9.67
CA LYS A 175 -13.46 19.35 -9.33
C LYS A 175 -12.45 19.25 -8.20
N HIS A 176 -11.66 20.31 -8.01
CA HIS A 176 -10.65 20.39 -6.94
C HIS A 176 -11.23 20.11 -5.54
N SER A 177 -12.39 20.70 -5.22
CA SER A 177 -13.06 20.49 -3.94
C SER A 177 -13.57 19.05 -3.75
N GLU A 178 -13.96 18.40 -4.84
CA GLU A 178 -14.42 17.00 -4.84
C GLU A 178 -13.21 16.07 -4.65
N VAL A 179 -12.08 16.35 -5.30
CA VAL A 179 -10.81 15.65 -5.07
C VAL A 179 -10.40 15.71 -3.60
N GLU A 180 -10.38 16.91 -3.00
CA GLU A 180 -10.03 17.05 -1.58
C GLU A 180 -10.98 16.27 -0.66
N ALA A 181 -12.28 16.27 -0.98
CA ALA A 181 -13.29 15.53 -0.21
C ALA A 181 -13.07 14.01 -0.31
N VAL A 182 -12.84 13.48 -1.51
CA VAL A 182 -12.56 12.05 -1.71
C VAL A 182 -11.25 11.64 -1.02
N MET A 183 -10.18 12.43 -1.18
CA MET A 183 -8.90 12.16 -0.51
C MET A 183 -9.02 12.18 1.03
N ARG A 184 -9.87 13.04 1.59
CA ARG A 184 -10.18 13.04 3.02
C ARG A 184 -10.97 11.80 3.43
N SER A 185 -12.00 11.44 2.66
CA SER A 185 -12.79 10.23 2.89
C SER A 185 -11.94 8.96 2.85
N LEU A 186 -10.96 8.87 1.94
CA LEU A 186 -10.00 7.76 1.89
C LEU A 186 -9.13 7.67 3.14
N ILE A 187 -8.76 8.81 3.75
CA ILE A 187 -8.03 8.81 5.02
C ILE A 187 -8.95 8.36 6.16
N GLU A 188 -10.15 8.93 6.25
CA GLU A 188 -11.12 8.61 7.30
C GLU A 188 -11.55 7.13 7.24
N GLY A 189 -11.68 6.59 6.04
CA GLY A 189 -11.93 5.17 5.79
C GLY A 189 -10.70 4.27 5.96
N GLY A 190 -9.54 4.82 6.32
CA GLY A 190 -8.32 4.04 6.56
C GLY A 190 -7.73 3.39 5.31
N TRP A 191 -8.00 3.92 4.11
CA TRP A 191 -7.40 3.47 2.85
C TRP A 191 -6.05 4.13 2.60
N PHE A 192 -5.97 5.45 2.86
CA PHE A 192 -4.75 6.23 2.73
C PHE A 192 -4.32 6.84 4.07
N GLU A 193 -3.03 7.13 4.19
CA GLU A 193 -2.45 7.93 5.26
C GLU A 193 -1.68 9.11 4.68
N LYS A 194 -1.67 10.25 5.38
CA LYS A 194 -0.93 11.46 4.97
C LYS A 194 0.25 11.71 5.90
N SER A 195 1.45 11.76 5.34
CA SER A 195 2.67 12.06 6.07
C SER A 195 2.80 13.54 6.45
N ARG A 196 3.74 13.84 7.35
CA ARG A 196 4.07 15.22 7.76
C ARG A 196 4.65 16.08 6.62
N ASP A 197 5.21 15.43 5.61
CA ASP A 197 5.71 16.11 4.41
C ASP A 197 4.66 16.21 3.29
N GLY A 198 3.44 15.72 3.54
CA GLY A 198 2.27 15.93 2.70
C GLY A 198 2.07 14.88 1.62
N PHE A 199 2.70 13.71 1.76
CA PHE A 199 2.51 12.57 0.87
C PHE A 199 1.37 11.69 1.37
N TYR A 200 0.52 11.28 0.46
CA TYR A 200 -0.49 10.24 0.62
C TYR A 200 0.11 8.91 0.19
N ALA A 201 -0.05 7.89 1.03
CA ALA A 201 0.34 6.51 0.73
C ALA A 201 -0.78 5.56 1.16
N VAL A 202 -0.78 4.35 0.60
CA VAL A 202 -1.72 3.29 1.03
C VAL A 202 -1.41 2.84 2.46
N THR A 203 -2.46 2.63 3.25
CA THR A 203 -2.33 2.10 4.61
C THR A 203 -2.08 0.59 4.60
N PRO A 204 -1.68 0.02 5.74
CA PRO A 204 -1.68 -1.42 5.97
C PRO A 204 -2.99 -2.14 5.60
N ARG A 205 -4.14 -1.51 5.86
CA ARG A 205 -5.47 -2.02 5.49
C ARG A 205 -5.57 -2.20 3.98
N ALA A 206 -5.28 -1.13 3.24
CA ALA A 206 -5.32 -1.15 1.79
C ALA A 206 -4.33 -2.17 1.21
N LEU A 207 -3.15 -2.32 1.81
CA LEU A 207 -2.19 -3.35 1.40
C LEU A 207 -2.65 -4.78 1.66
N LEU A 208 -3.49 -5.02 2.67
CA LEU A 208 -4.07 -6.34 2.93
C LEU A 208 -5.24 -6.64 2.01
N GLU A 209 -6.18 -5.70 1.91
CA GLU A 209 -7.43 -5.87 1.14
C GLU A 209 -7.16 -5.81 -0.37
N LEU A 210 -6.40 -4.82 -0.85
CA LEU A 210 -6.17 -4.62 -2.27
C LEU A 210 -5.03 -5.50 -2.83
N ARG A 211 -4.39 -6.37 -2.02
CA ARG A 211 -3.21 -7.14 -2.45
C ARG A 211 -3.40 -7.90 -3.78
N PRO A 212 -4.46 -8.70 -3.96
CA PRO A 212 -4.62 -9.45 -5.21
C PRO A 212 -4.74 -8.51 -6.40
N TRP A 213 -5.63 -7.51 -6.29
CA TRP A 213 -5.87 -6.52 -7.34
C TRP A 213 -4.63 -5.70 -7.69
N LEU A 214 -3.84 -5.27 -6.69
CA LEU A 214 -2.60 -4.52 -6.94
C LEU A 214 -1.61 -5.34 -7.78
N VAL A 215 -1.45 -6.63 -7.44
CA VAL A 215 -0.55 -7.52 -8.18
C VAL A 215 -1.08 -7.79 -9.57
N GLU A 216 -2.36 -8.16 -9.70
CA GLU A 216 -2.99 -8.45 -11.00
C GLU A 216 -3.03 -7.23 -11.92
N THR A 217 -3.22 -6.03 -11.37
CA THR A 217 -3.34 -4.79 -12.17
C THR A 217 -2.00 -4.26 -12.65
N TYR A 218 -0.94 -4.38 -11.83
CA TYR A 218 0.32 -3.69 -12.07
C TYR A 218 1.52 -4.61 -12.30
N ASN A 219 1.38 -5.93 -12.13
CA ASN A 219 2.42 -6.88 -12.46
C ASN A 219 1.95 -7.83 -13.58
N ASP A 220 2.91 -8.27 -14.39
CA ASP A 220 2.72 -9.29 -15.39
C ASP A 220 2.87 -10.69 -14.75
N PRO A 221 1.86 -11.58 -14.85
CA PRO A 221 1.95 -12.94 -14.34
C PRO A 221 3.01 -13.80 -15.04
N ASP A 222 3.41 -13.45 -16.26
CA ASP A 222 4.39 -14.18 -17.08
C ASP A 222 5.81 -13.60 -16.97
N ALA A 223 6.01 -12.55 -16.16
CA ALA A 223 7.32 -11.94 -15.94
C ALA A 223 8.32 -12.90 -15.31
N GLU A 224 9.59 -12.75 -15.69
CA GLU A 224 10.68 -13.55 -15.12
C GLU A 224 10.92 -13.20 -13.65
N ALA A 225 11.44 -14.15 -12.86
CA ALA A 225 11.52 -14.03 -11.39
C ALA A 225 12.31 -12.81 -10.86
N ASP A 226 13.23 -12.27 -11.67
CA ASP A 226 14.05 -11.10 -11.35
C ASP A 226 13.74 -9.89 -12.24
N GLU A 227 12.72 -9.97 -13.08
CA GLU A 227 12.23 -8.86 -13.87
C GLU A 227 11.65 -7.77 -12.98
N TRP A 228 11.92 -6.51 -13.32
CA TRP A 228 11.41 -5.40 -12.56
C TRP A 228 9.89 -5.30 -12.77
N GLN A 229 9.13 -5.32 -11.67
CA GLN A 229 7.66 -5.30 -11.66
C GLN A 229 7.17 -4.15 -10.77
N ARG A 230 5.96 -3.61 -10.96
CA ARG A 230 5.50 -2.44 -10.21
C ARG A 230 5.34 -2.73 -8.71
N ILE A 231 4.66 -3.81 -8.35
CA ILE A 231 4.48 -4.27 -6.97
C ILE A 231 5.63 -5.20 -6.58
N LYS A 232 6.42 -4.79 -5.58
CA LYS A 232 7.52 -5.60 -5.02
C LYS A 232 7.21 -6.10 -3.63
N PHE A 233 7.91 -7.16 -3.23
CA PHE A 233 7.82 -7.76 -1.91
C PHE A 233 9.15 -7.63 -1.17
N CYS A 234 9.08 -7.47 0.15
CA CYS A 234 10.24 -7.49 1.01
C CYS A 234 10.89 -8.87 1.00
N GLU A 235 12.20 -8.95 0.77
CA GLU A 235 12.92 -10.22 0.66
C GLU A 235 12.93 -11.01 1.98
N ALA A 236 12.72 -10.35 3.11
CA ALA A 236 12.73 -10.97 4.44
C ALA A 236 11.37 -11.50 4.90
N CYS A 237 10.31 -10.68 4.82
CA CYS A 237 8.98 -11.06 5.32
C CYS A 237 7.98 -11.43 4.22
N LYS A 238 8.31 -11.19 2.94
CA LYS A 238 7.47 -11.51 1.76
C LYS A 238 6.14 -10.72 1.67
N ASP A 239 5.99 -9.69 2.49
CA ASP A 239 4.91 -8.70 2.37
C ASP A 239 5.25 -7.59 1.35
N ILE A 240 4.21 -6.95 0.80
CA ILE A 240 4.37 -5.79 -0.09
C ILE A 240 5.20 -4.72 0.62
N VAL A 241 6.15 -4.13 -0.10
CA VAL A 241 6.99 -3.04 0.39
C VAL A 241 6.66 -1.75 -0.34
N THR A 242 6.14 -0.79 0.41
CA THR A 242 5.87 0.58 -0.05
C THR A 242 6.76 1.60 0.64
N ILE A 243 7.41 1.21 1.75
CA ILE A 243 8.33 2.03 2.53
C ILE A 243 9.51 1.16 2.97
N GLY A 244 10.73 1.59 2.65
CA GLY A 244 11.93 0.85 3.00
C GLY A 244 13.14 1.24 2.18
N ARG A 245 13.94 0.23 1.81
CA ARG A 245 15.20 0.39 1.08
C ARG A 245 15.30 -0.60 -0.07
N ARG A 246 15.91 -0.13 -1.15
CA ARG A 246 16.11 -0.88 -2.39
C ARG A 246 17.59 -1.04 -2.73
N CYS A 247 17.87 -1.98 -3.63
CA CYS A 247 19.21 -2.15 -4.17
C CYS A 247 19.66 -0.89 -4.94
N ALA A 248 20.97 -0.64 -4.98
CA ALA A 248 21.57 0.42 -5.80
C ALA A 248 21.58 0.10 -7.31
N GLN A 249 21.21 -1.12 -7.70
CA GLN A 249 20.96 -1.44 -9.10
C GLN A 249 19.48 -1.18 -9.42
N PRO A 250 19.15 -0.25 -10.36
CA PRO A 250 17.77 0.14 -10.65
C PRO A 250 16.84 -1.03 -11.00
N SER A 251 17.26 -1.90 -11.92
CA SER A 251 16.50 -3.06 -12.38
C SER A 251 16.44 -4.21 -11.37
N CYS A 252 17.32 -4.24 -10.35
CA CYS A 252 17.29 -5.31 -9.36
C CYS A 252 16.03 -5.22 -8.51
N THR A 253 15.39 -6.36 -8.21
CA THR A 253 14.12 -6.44 -7.45
C THR A 253 14.29 -6.62 -5.94
N LEU A 254 15.52 -6.61 -5.40
CA LEU A 254 15.71 -6.80 -3.96
C LEU A 254 15.26 -5.57 -3.17
N ARG A 255 14.25 -5.74 -2.32
CA ARG A 255 13.67 -4.70 -1.47
C ARG A 255 13.57 -5.19 -0.02
N LEU A 256 13.72 -4.28 0.93
CA LEU A 256 13.60 -4.59 2.36
C LEU A 256 12.85 -3.46 3.06
N HIS A 257 11.85 -3.80 3.88
CA HIS A 257 11.32 -2.83 4.86
C HIS A 257 12.44 -2.38 5.81
N ASP A 258 12.33 -1.15 6.33
CA ASP A 258 13.35 -0.63 7.26
C ASP A 258 13.49 -1.51 8.52
N MET A 259 12.40 -2.13 8.99
CA MET A 259 12.44 -3.01 10.15
C MET A 259 12.99 -4.42 9.85
N CYS A 260 12.97 -4.83 8.59
CA CYS A 260 13.46 -6.14 8.17
C CYS A 260 14.97 -6.13 7.88
N GLN A 261 15.52 -4.99 7.45
CA GLN A 261 16.90 -4.90 6.97
C GLN A 261 17.94 -5.40 7.99
N ASP A 262 17.74 -5.04 9.26
CA ASP A 262 18.71 -5.31 10.32
C ASP A 262 18.90 -6.81 10.56
N ALA A 263 17.79 -7.53 10.72
CA ALA A 263 17.82 -8.98 10.88
C ALA A 263 18.33 -9.68 9.61
N PHE A 264 17.89 -9.20 8.44
CA PHE A 264 18.30 -9.75 7.15
C PHE A 264 19.81 -9.68 6.92
N TRP A 265 20.44 -8.53 7.22
CA TRP A 265 21.88 -8.35 7.03
C TRP A 265 22.73 -8.96 8.14
N ARG A 266 22.25 -9.00 9.40
CA ARG A 266 22.96 -9.71 10.48
C ARG A 266 23.11 -11.20 10.21
N ALA A 267 22.15 -11.80 9.52
CA ALA A 267 22.21 -13.21 9.12
C ALA A 267 23.22 -13.49 7.99
N ARG A 268 23.84 -12.46 7.39
CA ARG A 268 24.71 -12.56 6.21
C ARG A 268 26.11 -12.04 6.51
N ARG A 269 27.11 -12.62 5.83
CA ARG A 269 28.52 -12.23 5.98
C ARG A 269 28.90 -11.03 5.10
N SER A 270 28.32 -10.93 3.91
CA SER A 270 28.52 -9.81 2.99
C SER A 270 27.33 -8.85 3.03
N LYS A 271 27.61 -7.58 2.75
CA LYS A 271 26.59 -6.55 2.49
C LYS A 271 26.34 -6.36 0.98
N ASN A 272 26.68 -7.37 0.18
CA ASN A 272 26.38 -7.34 -1.25
C ASN A 272 24.95 -7.86 -1.45
N CYS A 273 24.24 -7.24 -2.39
CA CYS A 273 22.92 -7.68 -2.79
C CYS A 273 22.96 -9.14 -3.22
N PRO A 274 22.18 -10.05 -2.62
CA PRO A 274 22.21 -11.46 -3.02
C PRO A 274 21.64 -11.74 -4.42
N LYS A 275 20.88 -10.80 -4.99
CA LYS A 275 20.33 -10.94 -6.36
C LYS A 275 21.35 -10.52 -7.43
N CYS A 276 21.93 -9.33 -7.31
CA CYS A 276 22.83 -8.78 -8.35
C CYS A 276 24.29 -8.57 -7.92
N GLN A 277 24.66 -8.95 -6.69
CA GLN A 277 26.00 -8.81 -6.10
C GLN A 277 26.55 -7.38 -5.94
N LYS A 278 25.82 -6.34 -6.36
CA LYS A 278 26.16 -4.94 -6.13
C LYS A 278 26.17 -4.59 -4.64
N GLU A 279 27.04 -3.67 -4.24
CA GLU A 279 27.12 -3.21 -2.85
C GLU A 279 25.78 -2.62 -2.37
N TRP A 280 25.35 -2.99 -1.16
CA TRP A 280 24.19 -2.39 -0.51
C TRP A 280 24.58 -1.09 0.20
N THR A 281 24.40 0.04 -0.48
CA THR A 281 24.70 1.37 0.04
C THR A 281 23.77 1.80 1.18
N GLY A 282 22.52 1.34 1.15
CA GLY A 282 21.50 1.69 2.13
C GLY A 282 20.94 3.12 1.99
N ASP A 283 21.37 3.90 1.02
CA ASP A 283 20.86 5.25 0.77
C ASP A 283 19.77 5.31 -0.31
N ARG A 284 19.40 4.17 -0.89
CA ARG A 284 18.32 4.06 -1.86
C ARG A 284 17.03 3.68 -1.16
N TYR A 285 16.09 4.61 -1.17
CA TYR A 285 14.84 4.51 -0.42
C TYR A 285 13.66 4.12 -1.32
N ILE A 286 12.63 3.57 -0.67
CA ILE A 286 11.31 3.27 -1.23
C ILE A 286 10.30 4.11 -0.45
N GLY A 287 9.25 4.59 -1.12
CA GLY A 287 8.22 5.43 -0.51
C GLY A 287 8.56 6.92 -0.65
N GLU A 288 7.91 7.77 0.15
CA GLU A 288 8.16 9.23 0.13
C GLU A 288 9.64 9.60 0.33
N ARG A 289 10.42 8.73 0.99
CA ARG A 289 11.85 8.92 1.24
C ARG A 289 12.69 8.84 -0.03
N ALA A 290 12.20 8.19 -1.09
CA ALA A 290 12.82 8.24 -2.40
C ALA A 290 12.96 9.70 -2.89
N VAL A 291 11.98 10.55 -2.56
CA VAL A 291 11.97 11.98 -2.90
C VAL A 291 12.59 12.80 -1.78
N THR A 292 12.09 12.64 -0.55
CA THR A 292 12.41 13.56 0.54
C THR A 292 13.85 13.48 1.02
N MET A 293 14.56 12.35 0.81
CA MET A 293 15.97 12.21 1.17
C MET A 293 16.94 12.67 0.08
N THR A 294 16.45 13.12 -1.08
CA THR A 294 17.31 13.70 -2.13
C THR A 294 17.89 15.05 -1.70
N GLU A 295 19.08 15.37 -2.17
CA GLU A 295 19.68 16.68 -1.92
C GLU A 295 18.82 17.82 -2.48
N ALA A 296 18.23 17.62 -3.67
CA ALA A 296 17.38 18.59 -4.33
C ALA A 296 16.16 18.94 -3.46
N TYR A 297 15.47 17.93 -2.92
CA TYR A 297 14.36 18.16 -2.01
C TYR A 297 14.81 18.86 -0.72
N GLN A 298 15.92 18.45 -0.11
CA GLN A 298 16.39 19.06 1.13
C GLN A 298 16.85 20.52 0.94
N LYS A 299 17.53 20.83 -0.17
CA LYS A 299 17.91 22.21 -0.53
C LYS A 299 16.68 23.06 -0.84
N GLY A 300 15.72 22.52 -1.58
CA GLY A 300 14.46 23.18 -1.91
C GLY A 300 13.62 23.49 -0.65
N LYS A 301 13.50 22.53 0.27
CA LYS A 301 12.78 22.67 1.54
C LYS A 301 13.33 23.81 2.41
N ARG A 302 14.64 24.03 2.41
CA ARG A 302 15.30 25.13 3.15
C ARG A 302 15.05 26.49 2.50
N ARG A 303 14.92 26.56 1.17
CA ARG A 303 14.73 27.81 0.41
C ARG A 303 13.26 28.22 0.30
N SER A 304 12.33 27.27 0.21
CA SER A 304 10.96 27.55 -0.28
C SER A 304 9.96 28.05 0.75
N GLY A 305 10.32 28.16 2.04
CA GLY A 305 9.53 28.84 3.08
C GLY A 305 8.05 28.44 3.20
N GLY A 306 7.59 27.32 2.58
CA GLY A 306 6.18 26.91 2.61
C GLY A 306 5.63 26.19 1.37
N ARG A 307 6.22 26.33 0.17
CA ARG A 307 5.74 25.59 -1.02
C ARG A 307 6.44 24.22 -1.13
N LYS A 308 5.94 23.24 -0.38
CA LYS A 308 6.43 21.85 -0.42
C LYS A 308 5.88 21.03 -1.59
N SER A 309 4.71 21.40 -2.12
CA SER A 309 3.92 20.52 -2.98
C SER A 309 4.42 20.40 -4.42
N THR A 310 5.06 21.43 -4.99
CA THR A 310 5.67 21.36 -6.33
C THR A 310 7.07 20.75 -6.31
N LEU A 311 7.75 20.84 -5.17
CA LEU A 311 9.13 20.37 -5.03
C LEU A 311 9.26 18.86 -5.28
N ALA A 312 8.24 18.08 -4.91
CA ALA A 312 8.24 16.65 -5.17
C ALA A 312 8.20 16.35 -6.68
N ASP A 313 7.36 17.07 -7.43
CA ASP A 313 7.29 16.94 -8.89
C ASP A 313 8.61 17.35 -9.56
N ASP A 314 9.22 18.46 -9.12
CA ASP A 314 10.48 18.94 -9.69
C ASP A 314 11.61 17.90 -9.51
N VAL A 315 11.66 17.23 -8.35
CA VAL A 315 12.66 16.19 -8.07
C VAL A 315 12.40 14.93 -8.89
N ILE A 316 11.14 14.50 -9.00
CA ILE A 316 10.77 13.32 -9.80
C ILE A 316 11.08 13.58 -11.28
N GLN A 317 10.77 14.77 -11.80
CA GLN A 317 11.06 15.13 -13.19
C GLN A 317 12.56 15.21 -13.48
N GLN A 318 13.36 15.74 -12.56
CA GLN A 318 14.81 15.77 -12.72
C GLN A 318 15.41 14.37 -12.81
N GLN A 319 14.94 13.43 -11.98
CA GLN A 319 15.40 12.04 -12.08
C GLN A 319 14.92 11.33 -13.34
N GLY A 320 13.71 11.64 -13.84
CA GLY A 320 13.23 11.13 -15.12
C GLY A 320 14.01 11.67 -16.32
N MET A 321 14.45 12.93 -16.29
CA MET A 321 15.32 13.48 -17.34
C MET A 321 16.72 12.85 -17.33
N GLU A 322 17.22 12.44 -16.15
CA GLU A 322 18.45 11.64 -16.06
C GLU A 322 18.23 10.19 -16.56
N GLU A 323 16.99 9.68 -16.62
CA GLU A 323 16.67 8.40 -17.28
C GLU A 323 16.81 8.53 -18.81
N ASP A 324 16.21 9.55 -19.43
CA ASP A 324 16.23 9.74 -20.90
C ASP A 324 17.66 9.90 -21.46
N VAL A 325 18.57 10.55 -20.73
CA VAL A 325 19.96 10.79 -21.21
C VAL A 325 20.83 9.53 -21.10
N ASP A 326 20.68 8.75 -20.04
CA ASP A 326 21.47 7.51 -19.89
C ASP A 326 20.99 6.41 -20.86
N ASP A 327 19.70 6.39 -21.20
CA ASP A 327 19.15 5.46 -22.20
C ASP A 327 19.56 5.87 -23.64
N GLU A 328 19.72 7.18 -23.93
CA GLU A 328 20.29 7.66 -25.20
C GLU A 328 21.79 7.29 -25.36
N ASP A 329 22.57 7.34 -24.28
CA ASP A 329 24.00 6.97 -24.30
C ASP A 329 24.20 5.44 -24.47
N ASP A 330 23.28 4.60 -23.95
CA ASP A 330 23.33 3.14 -24.11
C ASP A 330 22.86 2.68 -25.53
N GLU A 331 22.02 3.47 -26.24
CA GLU A 331 21.62 3.19 -27.63
C GLU A 331 22.68 3.61 -28.68
N GLU A 332 23.54 4.60 -28.39
CA GLU A 332 24.62 4.99 -29.31
C GLU A 332 25.79 3.98 -29.38
N ASP A 333 25.91 3.07 -28.40
CA ASP A 333 26.98 2.06 -28.35
C ASP A 333 26.65 0.75 -29.09
N GLU A 334 25.42 0.52 -29.55
CA GLU A 334 25.03 -0.69 -30.32
C GLU A 334 25.14 -0.53 -31.85
N ASP A 335 25.34 0.68 -32.38
CA ASP A 335 25.34 0.95 -33.82
C ASP A 335 26.74 0.99 -34.49
N ASP A 336 27.84 0.81 -33.75
CA ASP A 336 29.22 0.88 -34.30
C ASP A 336 29.89 -0.49 -34.55
N GLU A 337 29.13 -1.60 -34.51
CA GLU A 337 29.58 -2.93 -34.97
C GLU A 337 28.71 -3.50 -36.11
N THR A 338 28.77 -2.92 -37.32
CA THR A 338 28.45 -3.65 -38.57
C THR A 338 29.36 -3.34 -39.76
#